data_AF-A0A2G2CRA6-F1
#
_entry.id   AF-A0A2G2CRA6-F1
#
_cell.length_a   1.000
_cell.length_b   1.000
_cell.length_c   1.000
_cell.angle_alpha   90.00
_cell.angle_beta   90.00
_cell.angle_gamma   90.00
#
_symmetry.space_group_name_H-M   'P 1'
#
loop_
_entity.id
_entity.type
_entity.pdbx_description
1 polymer ?
#
loop_
_entity_poly.entity_id
_entity_poly.type
_entity_poly.pdbx_seq_one_letter_code
_entity_poly.pdbx_strand_id
1 'polypeptide(L)'
;MKFSLSVLILFSVLFISCNKDDGTPQEEQELSEPNFYALTVGNSWRYEYFQRIDRTDEFESLGAFDDVSITGTSEINGNTFYTFETTTSGNDGTSAIVPDNGTVVTKLRDSSGYLIDENHLKYFSNSNINQEYLIRDATSEAKIYGVLTDIDANLTVLAGSFVCSVNELYAKFLDGSVSPGRDFYFYSEEIGQIKTTTSWVSDSLTKVEKRLVSYNILE
;
A
#
# COMPACT_ATOMS: atom_id res chain seq x y z
N MET A 1 -23.94 5.44 77.89
CA MET A 1 -25.11 6.23 78.34
C MET A 1 -25.87 6.70 77.11
N LYS A 2 -27.17 6.34 77.00
CA LYS A 2 -28.23 6.94 76.14
C LYS A 2 -28.07 6.77 74.61
N PHE A 3 -29.00 6.25 73.78
CA PHE A 3 -30.41 5.82 73.84
C PHE A 3 -30.59 4.87 72.62
N SER A 4 -30.92 3.58 72.78
CA SER A 4 -32.22 2.94 72.44
C SER A 4 -33.02 3.53 71.27
N LEU A 5 -33.36 2.71 70.26
CA LEU A 5 -34.71 2.12 70.05
C LEU A 5 -35.11 1.92 68.56
N SER A 6 -35.46 0.66 68.22
CA SER A 6 -36.45 0.15 67.22
C SER A 6 -36.36 0.55 65.73
N VAL A 7 -36.12 -0.40 64.81
CA VAL A 7 -37.11 -1.33 64.18
C VAL A 7 -38.28 -0.62 63.49
N LEU A 8 -38.28 -0.56 62.16
CA LEU A 8 -39.39 -1.09 61.33
C LEU A 8 -38.96 -1.25 59.86
N ILE A 9 -39.39 -2.38 59.31
CA ILE A 9 -39.31 -2.85 57.93
C ILE A 9 -40.12 -1.94 57.00
N LEU A 10 -39.60 -1.60 55.82
CA LEU A 10 -40.42 -1.55 54.61
C LEU A 10 -39.59 -1.80 53.35
N PHE A 11 -39.76 -3.01 52.82
CA PHE A 11 -39.45 -3.40 51.45
C PHE A 11 -40.30 -2.52 50.52
N SER A 12 -39.68 -1.69 49.70
CA SER A 12 -40.36 -1.02 48.58
C SER A 12 -39.48 -1.13 47.36
N VAL A 13 -39.76 -2.19 46.62
CA VAL A 13 -39.37 -2.38 45.23
C VAL A 13 -40.05 -1.27 44.43
N LEU A 14 -39.29 -0.23 44.09
CA LEU A 14 -39.72 0.71 43.08
C LEU A 14 -39.21 0.21 41.73
N PHE A 15 -40.09 -0.51 41.03
CA PHE A 15 -40.03 -0.68 39.59
C PHE A 15 -40.23 0.70 38.96
N ILE A 16 -39.12 1.37 38.60
CA ILE A 16 -39.18 2.50 37.69
C ILE A 16 -39.27 1.92 36.28
N SER A 17 -40.51 1.78 35.82
CA SER A 17 -40.87 1.60 34.42
C SER A 17 -40.59 2.92 33.69
N CYS A 18 -39.44 3.04 33.04
CA CYS A 18 -39.22 4.09 32.05
C CYS A 18 -39.72 3.62 30.69
N ASN A 19 -40.55 4.48 30.10
CA ASN A 19 -41.23 4.32 28.82
C ASN A 19 -40.28 3.92 27.69
N LYS A 20 -40.82 3.09 26.80
CA LYS A 20 -40.36 2.96 25.41
C LYS A 20 -40.30 4.34 24.77
N ASP A 21 -39.10 4.76 24.42
CA ASP A 21 -38.89 5.62 23.26
C ASP A 21 -38.04 4.78 22.32
N ASP A 22 -38.64 4.37 21.20
CA ASP A 22 -37.97 3.64 20.11
C ASP A 22 -37.07 4.63 19.36
N GLY A 23 -36.03 5.11 20.04
CA GLY A 23 -34.88 5.72 19.40
C GLY A 23 -33.97 4.59 18.94
N THR A 24 -34.11 4.20 17.67
CA THR A 24 -33.11 3.37 16.97
C THR A 24 -31.72 3.92 17.34
N PRO A 25 -30.77 3.11 17.83
CA PRO A 25 -29.39 3.56 17.85
C PRO A 25 -29.08 3.88 16.39
N GLN A 26 -28.85 5.15 16.06
CA GLN A 26 -28.08 5.45 14.87
C GLN A 26 -26.78 4.68 15.08
N GLU A 27 -26.61 3.61 14.31
CA GLU A 27 -25.27 3.13 13.98
C GLU A 27 -24.52 4.41 13.61
N GLU A 28 -23.59 4.83 14.48
CA GLU A 28 -22.45 5.59 14.02
C GLU A 28 -21.92 4.74 12.87
N GLN A 29 -22.19 5.17 11.64
CA GLN A 29 -21.43 4.68 10.49
C GLN A 29 -19.99 4.95 10.89
N GLU A 30 -19.29 3.91 11.34
CA GLU A 30 -17.84 3.91 11.33
C GLU A 30 -17.50 4.32 9.91
N LEU A 31 -17.04 5.56 9.73
CA LEU A 31 -16.41 5.99 8.50
C LEU A 31 -15.32 4.95 8.29
N SER A 32 -15.56 4.02 7.37
CA SER A 32 -14.59 3.00 7.03
C SER A 32 -13.32 3.76 6.70
N GLU A 33 -12.24 3.46 7.43
CA GLU A 33 -10.93 4.03 7.14
C GLU A 33 -10.67 3.89 5.63
N PRO A 34 -10.24 4.96 4.95
CA PRO A 34 -10.11 4.96 3.49
C PRO A 34 -9.20 3.81 3.05
N ASN A 35 -9.67 3.03 2.06
CA ASN A 35 -8.92 1.91 1.51
C ASN A 35 -7.88 2.43 0.52
N PHE A 36 -6.89 3.18 1.01
CA PHE A 36 -5.89 3.86 0.20
C PHE A 36 -5.22 2.91 -0.81
N TYR A 37 -4.91 1.68 -0.38
CA TYR A 37 -4.24 0.66 -1.19
C TYR A 37 -5.18 -0.21 -2.02
N ALA A 38 -6.49 0.05 -2.00
CA ALA A 38 -7.51 -0.72 -2.72
C ALA A 38 -7.46 -2.24 -2.41
N LEU A 39 -7.27 -2.59 -1.14
CA LEU A 39 -7.22 -3.97 -0.63
C LEU A 39 -8.63 -4.60 -0.58
N THR A 40 -9.15 -4.98 -1.74
CA THR A 40 -10.44 -5.68 -1.87
C THR A 40 -10.27 -6.91 -2.75
N VAL A 41 -10.72 -8.07 -2.28
CA VAL A 41 -10.71 -9.31 -3.07
C VAL A 41 -11.54 -9.12 -4.33
N GLY A 42 -10.96 -9.44 -5.48
CA GLY A 42 -11.56 -9.23 -6.80
C GLY A 42 -11.06 -7.97 -7.53
N ASN A 43 -10.37 -7.06 -6.84
CA ASN A 43 -9.68 -5.95 -7.52
C ASN A 43 -8.56 -6.49 -8.42
N SER A 44 -8.37 -5.84 -9.56
CA SER A 44 -7.31 -6.21 -10.51
C SER A 44 -6.75 -5.01 -11.28
N TRP A 45 -5.51 -5.16 -11.75
CA TRP A 45 -4.76 -4.17 -12.50
C TRP A 45 -3.94 -4.85 -13.58
N ARG A 46 -3.75 -4.15 -14.70
CA ARG A 46 -2.78 -4.53 -15.74
C ARG A 46 -1.75 -3.43 -15.88
N TYR A 47 -0.47 -3.80 -15.88
CA TYR A 47 0.64 -2.89 -16.09
C TYR A 47 1.45 -3.30 -17.32
N GLU A 48 2.15 -2.34 -17.92
CA GLU A 48 3.10 -2.55 -19.01
C GLU A 48 4.46 -1.96 -18.64
N TYR A 49 5.51 -2.66 -19.07
CA TYR A 49 6.90 -2.24 -18.89
C TYR A 49 7.43 -1.45 -20.08
N PHE A 50 8.20 -0.42 -19.80
CA PHE A 50 8.86 0.44 -20.77
C PHE A 50 10.33 0.62 -20.40
N GLN A 51 11.22 0.68 -21.40
CA GLN A 51 12.63 1.04 -21.18
C GLN A 51 12.94 2.43 -21.72
N ARG A 52 13.87 3.13 -21.07
CA ARG A 52 14.40 4.41 -21.57
C ARG A 52 15.20 4.19 -22.85
N ILE A 53 15.01 5.09 -23.82
CA ILE A 53 15.80 5.14 -25.04
C ILE A 53 17.08 5.95 -24.78
N ASP A 54 18.21 5.25 -24.71
CA ASP A 54 19.54 5.83 -24.46
C ASP A 54 19.59 6.78 -23.24
N ARG A 55 19.88 8.07 -23.50
CA ARG A 55 19.96 9.15 -22.51
C ARG A 55 18.85 10.20 -22.71
N THR A 56 17.84 9.89 -23.51
CA THR A 56 16.68 10.77 -23.74
C THR A 56 15.65 10.59 -22.63
N ASP A 57 14.64 11.45 -22.56
CA ASP A 57 13.46 11.26 -21.70
C ASP A 57 12.34 10.43 -22.33
N GLU A 58 12.63 9.82 -23.49
CA GLU A 58 11.70 8.96 -24.19
C GLU A 58 11.82 7.51 -23.71
N PHE A 59 10.69 6.81 -23.75
CA PHE A 59 10.57 5.42 -23.34
C PHE A 59 9.83 4.63 -24.41
N GLU A 60 10.30 3.42 -24.68
CA GLU A 60 9.65 2.47 -25.58
C GLU A 60 9.07 1.28 -24.82
N SER A 61 7.95 0.75 -25.31
CA SER A 61 7.32 -0.43 -24.74
C SER A 61 8.24 -1.64 -24.91
N LEU A 62 8.30 -2.47 -23.86
CA LEU A 62 8.97 -3.77 -23.90
C LEU A 62 8.02 -4.90 -24.31
N GLY A 63 6.73 -4.64 -24.52
CA GLY A 63 5.73 -5.66 -24.82
C GLY A 63 5.51 -6.68 -23.70
N ALA A 64 5.97 -6.35 -22.49
CA ALA A 64 5.83 -7.18 -21.30
C ALA A 64 4.83 -6.56 -20.31
N PHE A 65 4.05 -7.41 -19.64
CA PHE A 65 2.93 -7.02 -18.82
C PHE A 65 2.88 -7.76 -17.50
N ASP A 66 2.41 -7.08 -16.46
CA ASP A 66 1.94 -7.71 -15.23
C ASP A 66 0.41 -7.63 -15.18
N ASP A 67 -0.24 -8.78 -15.00
CA ASP A 67 -1.63 -8.87 -14.60
C ASP A 67 -1.69 -9.18 -13.10
N VAL A 68 -2.20 -8.23 -12.31
CA VAL A 68 -2.25 -8.30 -10.85
C VAL A 68 -3.70 -8.42 -10.41
N SER A 69 -3.99 -9.32 -9.47
CA SER A 69 -5.33 -9.42 -8.86
C SER A 69 -5.25 -9.82 -7.39
N ILE A 70 -6.23 -9.40 -6.61
CA ILE A 70 -6.39 -9.86 -5.23
C ILE A 70 -7.35 -11.06 -5.24
N THR A 71 -6.82 -12.26 -4.99
CA THR A 71 -7.56 -13.53 -5.16
C THR A 71 -8.17 -14.06 -3.87
N GLY A 72 -7.80 -13.52 -2.71
CA GLY A 72 -8.35 -13.91 -1.44
C GLY A 72 -7.67 -13.24 -0.26
N THR A 73 -7.97 -13.73 0.93
CA THR A 73 -7.31 -13.31 2.18
C THR A 73 -6.76 -14.51 2.94
N SER A 74 -5.83 -14.26 3.85
CA SER A 74 -5.36 -15.25 4.83
C SER A 74 -4.98 -14.60 6.14
N GLU A 75 -5.19 -15.33 7.24
CA GLU A 75 -4.80 -14.90 8.59
C GLU A 75 -3.39 -15.38 8.92
N ILE A 76 -2.51 -14.45 9.29
CA ILE A 76 -1.14 -14.73 9.72
C ILE A 76 -0.88 -13.95 11.02
N ASN A 77 -0.61 -14.67 12.11
CA ASN A 77 -0.36 -14.10 13.44
C ASN A 77 -1.48 -13.13 13.91
N GLY A 78 -2.73 -13.43 13.57
CA GLY A 78 -3.91 -12.61 13.92
C GLY A 78 -4.09 -11.34 13.09
N ASN A 79 -3.37 -11.22 11.97
CA ASN A 79 -3.59 -10.14 11.01
C ASN A 79 -4.10 -10.71 9.68
N THR A 80 -5.08 -10.02 9.10
CA THR A 80 -5.57 -10.31 7.75
C THR A 80 -4.59 -9.78 6.71
N PHE A 81 -4.16 -10.65 5.81
CA PHE A 81 -3.41 -10.31 4.60
C PHE A 81 -4.22 -10.62 3.36
N TYR A 82 -4.08 -9.79 2.34
CA TYR A 82 -4.67 -9.93 1.01
C TYR A 82 -3.67 -10.62 0.10
N THR A 83 -4.11 -11.66 -0.60
CA THR A 83 -3.29 -12.45 -1.52
C THR A 83 -3.29 -11.79 -2.89
N PHE A 84 -2.16 -11.21 -3.27
CA PHE A 84 -1.90 -10.68 -4.60
C PHE A 84 -1.31 -11.77 -5.48
N GLU A 85 -1.96 -12.06 -6.59
CA GLU A 85 -1.42 -12.88 -7.67
C GLU A 85 -0.98 -11.96 -8.80
N THR A 86 0.31 -11.99 -9.13
CA THR A 86 0.89 -11.25 -10.26
C THR A 86 1.36 -12.24 -11.31
N THR A 87 0.78 -12.19 -12.50
CA THR A 87 1.23 -12.96 -13.66
C THR A 87 1.96 -12.06 -14.64
N THR A 88 3.24 -12.32 -14.84
CA THR A 88 4.06 -11.62 -15.84
C THR A 88 4.01 -12.39 -17.16
N SER A 89 3.84 -11.66 -18.26
CA SER A 89 3.83 -12.18 -19.63
C SER A 89 4.59 -11.27 -20.59
N GLY A 90 5.04 -11.81 -21.72
CA GLY A 90 5.72 -11.04 -22.79
C GLY A 90 7.24 -10.87 -22.61
N ASN A 91 7.83 -11.34 -21.50
CA ASN A 91 9.28 -11.42 -21.33
C ASN A 91 9.75 -12.88 -21.44
N ASP A 92 10.03 -13.33 -22.67
CA ASP A 92 10.53 -14.68 -22.95
C ASP A 92 12.04 -14.83 -22.61
N GLY A 93 12.50 -14.17 -21.54
CA GLY A 93 13.91 -14.10 -21.13
C GLY A 93 14.76 -13.15 -21.98
N THR A 94 14.14 -12.23 -22.71
CA THR A 94 14.82 -11.29 -23.61
C THR A 94 15.32 -10.04 -22.90
N SER A 95 14.73 -9.71 -21.75
CA SER A 95 15.07 -8.51 -20.97
C SER A 95 15.34 -8.85 -19.51
N ALA A 96 16.57 -8.61 -19.05
CA ALA A 96 16.97 -8.83 -17.66
C ALA A 96 16.44 -7.76 -16.68
N ILE A 97 15.79 -6.72 -17.20
CA ILE A 97 15.28 -5.57 -16.43
C ILE A 97 13.75 -5.65 -16.22
N VAL A 98 13.12 -6.72 -16.72
CA VAL A 98 11.71 -7.06 -16.51
C VAL A 98 11.66 -8.45 -15.87
N PRO A 99 10.70 -8.75 -14.98
CA PRO A 99 10.55 -10.10 -14.44
C PRO A 99 10.35 -11.14 -15.55
N ASP A 100 10.81 -12.37 -15.32
CA ASP A 100 10.54 -13.49 -16.21
C ASP A 100 9.04 -13.82 -16.24
N ASN A 101 8.57 -14.40 -17.36
CA ASN A 101 7.20 -14.92 -17.44
C ASN A 101 6.90 -15.90 -16.31
N GLY A 102 5.72 -15.78 -15.70
CA GLY A 102 5.28 -16.66 -14.63
C GLY A 102 4.34 -15.98 -13.65
N THR A 103 3.96 -16.71 -12.59
CA THR A 103 3.05 -16.21 -11.56
C THR A 103 3.76 -16.16 -10.21
N VAL A 104 3.69 -15.01 -9.56
CA VAL A 104 4.18 -14.78 -8.19
C VAL A 104 3.00 -14.45 -7.30
N VAL A 105 2.99 -15.05 -6.11
CA VAL A 105 1.99 -14.77 -5.07
C VAL A 105 2.67 -14.01 -3.94
N THR A 106 2.10 -12.87 -3.56
CA THR A 106 2.56 -12.05 -2.41
C THR A 106 1.37 -11.80 -1.50
N LYS A 107 1.55 -11.78 -0.18
CA LYS A 107 0.48 -11.39 0.75
C LYS A 107 0.78 -10.05 1.36
N LEU A 108 -0.13 -9.10 1.20
CA LEU A 108 0.06 -7.72 1.64
C LEU A 108 -1.05 -7.28 2.57
N ARG A 109 -0.75 -6.36 3.47
CA ARG A 109 -1.74 -5.66 4.28
C ARG A 109 -1.33 -4.22 4.53
N ASP A 110 -2.31 -3.38 4.84
CA ASP A 110 -2.02 -2.10 5.48
C ASP A 110 -1.64 -2.33 6.94
N SER A 111 -0.58 -1.66 7.39
CA SER A 111 -0.18 -1.58 8.79
C SER A 111 0.40 -0.21 9.10
N SER A 112 -0.31 0.57 9.92
CA SER A 112 0.17 1.89 10.38
C SER A 112 0.56 2.82 9.23
N GLY A 113 -0.22 2.75 8.13
CA GLY A 113 -0.02 3.56 6.93
C GLY A 113 1.14 3.09 6.05
N TYR A 114 1.44 1.79 6.09
CA TYR A 114 2.39 1.14 5.20
C TYR A 114 1.75 -0.09 4.56
N LEU A 115 1.96 -0.27 3.26
CA LEU A 115 1.72 -1.54 2.59
C LEU A 115 2.88 -2.48 2.90
N ILE A 116 2.62 -3.56 3.64
CA ILE A 116 3.65 -4.50 4.10
C ILE A 116 3.32 -5.95 3.74
N ASP A 117 4.35 -6.77 3.57
CA ASP A 117 4.18 -8.22 3.40
C ASP A 117 4.24 -9.01 4.72
N GLU A 118 4.04 -10.33 4.63
CA GLU A 118 4.12 -11.27 5.74
C GLU A 118 5.50 -11.31 6.45
N ASN A 119 6.55 -10.84 5.79
CA ASN A 119 7.91 -10.73 6.32
C ASN A 119 8.20 -9.32 6.87
N HIS A 120 7.19 -8.44 6.91
CA HIS A 120 7.29 -7.03 7.32
C HIS A 120 8.12 -6.15 6.37
N LEU A 121 8.32 -6.60 5.12
CA LEU A 121 8.91 -5.74 4.08
C LEU A 121 7.92 -4.64 3.71
N LYS A 122 8.38 -3.40 3.69
CA LYS A 122 7.56 -2.23 3.33
C LYS A 122 7.64 -1.96 1.83
N TYR A 123 6.48 -1.88 1.19
CA TYR A 123 6.34 -1.60 -0.24
C TYR A 123 6.05 -0.12 -0.50
N PHE A 124 5.21 0.50 0.33
CA PHE A 124 4.82 1.92 0.19
C PHE A 124 4.40 2.49 1.55
N SER A 125 4.59 3.78 1.78
CA SER A 125 4.04 4.54 2.90
C SER A 125 3.04 5.57 2.41
N ASN A 126 1.81 5.56 2.94
CA ASN A 126 0.82 6.64 2.74
C ASN A 126 0.77 7.62 3.93
N SER A 127 1.68 7.44 4.89
CA SER A 127 1.75 8.23 6.11
C SER A 127 3.19 8.68 6.38
N ASN A 128 3.38 9.53 7.41
CA ASN A 128 4.70 9.96 7.89
C ASN A 128 5.56 10.64 6.80
N ILE A 129 5.02 11.71 6.23
CA ILE A 129 5.69 12.53 5.20
C ILE A 129 7.10 12.93 5.65
N ASN A 130 8.07 12.82 4.73
CA ASN A 130 9.48 13.14 4.90
C ASN A 130 10.22 12.31 5.97
N GLN A 131 9.64 11.19 6.41
CA GLN A 131 10.29 10.25 7.31
C GLN A 131 10.85 9.03 6.56
N GLU A 132 12.17 8.83 6.62
CA GLU A 132 12.81 7.64 6.08
C GLU A 132 12.29 6.36 6.78
N TYR A 133 12.01 5.33 5.99
CA TYR A 133 11.76 3.98 6.48
C TYR A 133 12.66 2.97 5.77
N LEU A 134 13.21 2.01 6.54
CA LEU A 134 14.04 0.94 5.98
C LEU A 134 13.14 -0.01 5.19
N ILE A 135 13.48 -0.23 3.92
CA ILE A 135 12.87 -1.26 3.07
C ILE A 135 13.68 -2.54 3.23
N ARG A 136 14.98 -2.51 2.92
CA ARG A 136 15.81 -3.71 2.91
C ARG A 136 17.24 -3.42 3.33
N ASP A 137 17.84 -4.35 4.06
CA ASP A 137 19.29 -4.46 4.20
C ASP A 137 19.83 -5.24 3.00
N ALA A 138 20.21 -4.52 1.92
CA ALA A 138 20.49 -5.15 0.62
C ALA A 138 21.83 -5.88 0.63
N THR A 139 22.85 -5.30 1.25
CA THR A 139 24.17 -5.89 1.46
C THR A 139 24.79 -5.30 2.73
N SER A 140 25.91 -5.86 3.19
CA SER A 140 26.73 -5.23 4.25
C SER A 140 27.20 -3.82 3.92
N GLU A 141 27.07 -3.37 2.67
CA GLU A 141 27.60 -2.10 2.16
C GLU A 141 26.51 -1.06 1.86
N ALA A 142 25.25 -1.48 1.71
CA ALA A 142 24.16 -0.58 1.36
C ALA A 142 22.80 -1.03 1.92
N LYS A 143 22.03 -0.05 2.39
CA LYS A 143 20.64 -0.21 2.83
C LYS A 143 19.70 0.57 1.91
N ILE A 144 18.53 0.00 1.63
CA ILE A 144 17.51 0.64 0.80
C ILE A 144 16.46 1.27 1.70
N TYR A 145 16.21 2.56 1.49
CA TYR A 145 15.21 3.33 2.21
C TYR A 145 14.12 3.80 1.25
N GLY A 146 12.92 3.97 1.80
CA GLY A 146 11.84 4.72 1.17
C GLY A 146 11.50 5.97 1.99
N VAL A 147 10.92 6.96 1.34
CA VAL A 147 10.36 8.16 1.97
C VAL A 147 9.12 8.61 1.22
N LEU A 148 8.02 8.84 1.93
CA LEU A 148 6.84 9.53 1.36
C LEU A 148 7.17 11.02 1.23
N THR A 149 7.09 11.55 0.02
CA THR A 149 7.35 12.97 -0.23
C THR A 149 6.17 13.83 0.20
N ASP A 150 6.42 15.13 0.42
CA ASP A 150 5.37 16.12 0.70
C ASP A 150 4.68 16.67 -0.56
N ILE A 151 5.09 16.18 -1.73
CA ILE A 151 4.50 16.52 -3.02
C ILE A 151 3.67 15.37 -3.57
N ASP A 152 2.53 15.72 -4.16
CA ASP A 152 1.78 14.84 -5.04
C ASP A 152 2.21 15.05 -6.50
N ALA A 153 2.09 13.98 -7.30
CA ALA A 153 2.34 14.00 -8.72
C ALA A 153 1.03 13.84 -9.51
N ASN A 154 0.83 14.70 -10.52
CA ASN A 154 -0.21 14.50 -11.52
C ASN A 154 0.36 13.62 -12.64
N LEU A 155 -0.13 12.39 -12.76
CA LEU A 155 0.31 11.44 -13.78
C LEU A 155 -0.79 11.13 -14.78
N THR A 156 -0.43 11.08 -16.06
CA THR A 156 -1.28 10.54 -17.13
C THR A 156 -0.64 9.26 -17.66
N VAL A 157 -1.40 8.16 -17.61
CA VAL A 157 -1.05 6.84 -18.16
C VAL A 157 -2.21 6.35 -19.03
N LEU A 158 -2.09 5.15 -19.62
CA LEU A 158 -3.14 4.61 -20.49
C LEU A 158 -4.48 4.43 -19.77
N ALA A 159 -4.44 4.11 -18.47
CA ALA A 159 -5.63 3.93 -17.65
C ALA A 159 -6.36 5.24 -17.28
N GLY A 160 -5.74 6.41 -17.48
CA GLY A 160 -6.34 7.70 -17.11
C GLY A 160 -5.34 8.69 -16.52
N SER A 161 -5.86 9.70 -15.84
CA SER A 161 -5.07 10.70 -15.12
C SER A 161 -5.36 10.63 -13.62
N PHE A 162 -4.31 10.67 -12.81
CA PHE A 162 -4.35 10.41 -11.38
C PHE A 162 -3.54 11.45 -10.61
N VAL A 163 -4.00 11.78 -9.41
CA VAL A 163 -3.20 12.47 -8.40
C VAL A 163 -2.58 11.40 -7.52
N CYS A 164 -1.25 11.38 -7.45
CA CYS A 164 -0.52 10.31 -6.80
C CYS A 164 0.33 10.83 -5.64
N SER A 165 0.22 10.17 -4.49
CA SER A 165 1.26 10.24 -3.47
C SER A 165 2.52 9.53 -3.97
N VAL A 166 3.69 10.09 -3.66
CA VAL A 166 4.97 9.62 -4.20
C VAL A 166 5.86 9.11 -3.08
N ASN A 167 6.35 7.89 -3.22
CA ASN A 167 7.46 7.39 -2.40
C ASN A 167 8.72 7.40 -3.25
N GLU A 168 9.75 8.10 -2.78
CA GLU A 168 11.12 8.04 -3.33
C GLU A 168 11.89 6.93 -2.62
N LEU A 169 12.64 6.13 -3.39
CA LEU A 169 13.45 5.04 -2.90
C LEU A 169 14.91 5.24 -3.33
N TYR A 170 15.84 4.94 -2.42
CA TYR A 170 17.27 5.05 -2.68
C TYR A 170 18.13 4.15 -1.79
N ALA A 171 19.35 3.90 -2.25
CA ALA A 171 20.37 3.25 -1.45
C ALA A 171 21.16 4.27 -0.63
N LYS A 172 21.47 3.91 0.62
CA LYS A 172 22.37 4.63 1.52
C LYS A 172 23.55 3.73 1.86
N PHE A 173 24.75 4.20 1.59
CA PHE A 173 25.99 3.45 1.78
C PHE A 173 26.54 3.64 3.20
N LEU A 174 27.50 2.79 3.60
CA LEU A 174 28.11 2.85 4.94
C LEU A 174 28.80 4.18 5.26
N ASP A 175 29.31 4.88 4.27
CA ASP A 175 29.92 6.20 4.43
C ASP A 175 28.90 7.34 4.60
N GLY A 176 27.61 7.02 4.55
CA GLY A 176 26.50 7.96 4.66
C GLY A 176 26.09 8.61 3.34
N SER A 177 26.82 8.36 2.25
CA SER A 177 26.41 8.81 0.92
C SER A 177 25.16 8.09 0.44
N VAL A 178 24.44 8.71 -0.48
CA VAL A 178 23.23 8.16 -1.10
C VAL A 178 23.48 7.90 -2.58
N SER A 179 22.82 6.89 -3.13
CA SER A 179 22.89 6.56 -4.55
C SER A 179 22.50 7.75 -5.43
N PRO A 180 23.14 7.99 -6.58
CA PRO A 180 22.60 8.91 -7.57
C PRO A 180 21.28 8.38 -8.17
N GLY A 181 21.13 7.06 -8.32
CA GLY A 181 19.89 6.45 -8.78
C GLY A 181 18.77 6.56 -7.76
N ARG A 182 17.59 6.92 -8.27
CA ARG A 182 16.33 7.01 -7.52
C ARG A 182 15.26 6.17 -8.18
N ASP A 183 14.52 5.46 -7.34
CA ASP A 183 13.31 4.75 -7.72
C ASP A 183 12.12 5.52 -7.15
N PHE A 184 10.95 5.42 -7.80
CA PHE A 184 9.77 6.15 -7.38
C PHE A 184 8.54 5.27 -7.54
N TYR A 185 7.73 5.21 -6.50
CA TYR A 185 6.42 4.56 -6.53
C TYR A 185 5.32 5.62 -6.42
N PHE A 186 4.33 5.51 -7.29
CA PHE A 186 3.22 6.46 -7.40
C PHE A 186 1.93 5.72 -7.12
N TYR A 187 1.22 6.10 -6.05
CA TYR A 187 -0.05 5.49 -5.66
C TYR A 187 -1.14 6.54 -5.65
N SER A 188 -2.30 6.20 -6.22
CA SER A 188 -3.53 6.97 -6.11
C SER A 188 -4.41 6.33 -5.05
N GLU A 189 -5.02 7.16 -4.21
CA GLU A 189 -6.01 6.73 -3.22
C GLU A 189 -7.14 5.94 -3.88
N GLU A 190 -7.59 4.86 -3.23
CA GLU A 190 -8.65 3.93 -3.66
C GLU A 190 -8.40 3.16 -4.96
N ILE A 191 -7.32 3.47 -5.69
CA ILE A 191 -6.91 2.76 -6.90
C ILE A 191 -5.66 1.92 -6.67
N GLY A 192 -4.74 2.36 -5.81
CA GLY A 192 -3.44 1.71 -5.60
C GLY A 192 -2.36 2.22 -6.56
N GLN A 193 -1.47 1.32 -6.98
CA GLN A 193 -0.27 1.69 -7.74
C GLN A 193 -0.60 2.16 -9.17
N ILE A 194 -0.08 3.33 -9.56
CA ILE A 194 -0.26 3.91 -10.90
C ILE A 194 0.99 3.74 -11.76
N LYS A 195 2.17 3.93 -11.15
CA LYS A 195 3.45 3.86 -11.83
C LYS A 195 4.56 3.46 -10.85
N THR A 196 5.57 2.76 -11.35
CA THR A 196 6.87 2.64 -10.68
C THR A 196 7.99 2.98 -11.66
N THR A 197 9.09 3.52 -11.14
CA THR A 197 10.32 3.73 -11.90
C THR A 197 11.48 2.99 -11.24
N THR A 198 12.37 2.46 -12.06
CA THR A 198 13.60 1.81 -11.59
C THR A 198 14.81 2.39 -12.29
N SER A 199 15.87 2.65 -11.53
CA SER A 199 17.14 3.21 -11.97
C SER A 199 18.29 2.28 -11.59
N TRP A 200 19.45 2.46 -12.23
CA TRP A 200 20.67 1.87 -11.69
C TRP A 200 21.11 2.64 -10.45
N VAL A 201 21.65 1.94 -9.45
CA VAL A 201 22.19 2.59 -8.23
C VAL A 201 23.18 3.71 -8.57
N SER A 202 23.98 3.54 -9.62
CA SER A 202 25.02 4.49 -10.04
C SER A 202 24.58 5.55 -11.06
N ASP A 203 23.32 5.55 -11.53
CA ASP A 203 22.84 6.45 -12.58
C ASP A 203 21.53 7.13 -12.15
N SER A 204 21.51 8.47 -12.16
CA SER A 204 20.32 9.24 -11.81
C SER A 204 19.20 9.14 -12.86
N LEU A 205 19.45 8.55 -14.03
CA LEU A 205 18.44 8.35 -15.05
C LEU A 205 17.62 7.08 -14.79
N THR A 206 16.30 7.24 -14.73
CA THR A 206 15.33 6.14 -14.76
C THR A 206 15.58 5.24 -15.97
N LYS A 207 15.66 3.93 -15.77
CA LYS A 207 15.89 2.96 -16.84
C LYS A 207 14.62 2.26 -17.26
N VAL A 208 13.76 1.94 -16.30
CA VAL A 208 12.52 1.21 -16.54
C VAL A 208 11.36 1.93 -15.89
N GLU A 209 10.23 1.90 -16.57
CA GLU A 209 8.95 2.28 -15.98
C GLU A 209 7.96 1.13 -16.10
N LYS A 210 7.18 0.91 -15.05
CA LYS A 210 5.98 0.10 -15.09
C LYS A 210 4.79 1.02 -14.93
N ARG A 211 3.87 1.01 -15.88
CA ARG A 211 2.74 1.97 -15.96
C ARG A 211 1.41 1.24 -15.98
N LEU A 212 0.41 1.78 -15.29
CA LEU A 212 -0.95 1.23 -15.29
C LEU A 212 -1.60 1.39 -16.67
N VAL A 213 -2.10 0.28 -17.20
CA VAL A 213 -2.79 0.18 -18.49
C VAL A 213 -4.30 0.15 -18.31
N SER A 214 -4.77 -0.66 -17.37
CA SER A 214 -6.19 -0.78 -17.02
C SER A 214 -6.33 -1.32 -15.61
N TYR A 215 -7.52 -1.18 -15.03
CA TYR A 215 -7.84 -1.70 -13.71
C TYR A 215 -9.34 -1.99 -13.58
N ASN A 216 -9.69 -2.77 -12.56
CA ASN A 216 -11.05 -3.03 -12.13
C ASN A 216 -11.07 -2.99 -10.59
N ILE A 217 -11.70 -1.94 -10.02
CA ILE A 217 -11.91 -1.82 -8.57
C ILE A 217 -13.39 -2.13 -8.30
N LEU A 218 -13.64 -3.03 -7.35
CA LEU A 218 -14.96 -3.33 -6.84
C LEU A 218 -15.34 -2.31 -5.77
N GLU A 219 -16.58 -1.80 -5.87
CA GLU A 219 -17.21 -0.95 -4.85
C GLU A 219 -17.63 -1.76 -3.61
#